data_AF-A0A956JC72-F1
#
_entry.id   AF-A0A956JC72-F1
#
_cell.length_a   1.000
_cell.length_b   1.000
_cell.length_c   1.000
_cell.angle_alpha   90.00
_cell.angle_beta   90.00
_cell.angle_gamma   90.00
#
_symmetry.space_group_name_H-M   'P 1'
#
loop_
_entity.id
_entity.type
_entity.pdbx_description
1 polymer ?
#
loop_
_entity_poly.entity_id
_entity_poly.type
_entity_poly.pdbx_seq_one_letter_code
_entity_poly.pdbx_strand_id
1 'polypeptide(L)'
;MPTMAFRKVEGLGNDFVLLDRRDATVEAIEQELRELSARAPMICNRRTGIGGDGILLLGPPRDPAHHATMWVINFDGSRPEMCGNGLRCVALIAAGVGQHTLVVDTDAGPRRCTVTADRPTHGEVEVDMGPGRSQGECSPAAAKGRPLERVSMGNPHAVSITDVYEDPEVLARSLGPSLERDPLFPEGTNVEFVRVQPDGSLLLWVWERGCGITDACGTGACATAVAVARRGLAPTDTPVAVHLPGGTLEIVVPSDPEAGVRMRGPARVVFEGTLIA
;
A
#
# COMPACT_ATOMS: atom_id res chain seq x y z
N MET A 1 16.43 -31.68 -4.27
CA MET A 1 16.38 -30.55 -3.32
C MET A 1 14.92 -30.18 -3.16
N PRO A 2 14.45 -29.82 -1.96
CA PRO A 2 13.10 -29.29 -1.79
C PRO A 2 12.93 -28.06 -2.68
N THR A 3 11.73 -27.85 -3.20
CA THR A 3 11.41 -26.77 -4.12
C THR A 3 10.09 -26.14 -3.78
N MET A 4 9.95 -24.85 -4.06
CA MET A 4 8.80 -24.05 -3.65
C MET A 4 8.23 -23.28 -4.84
N ALA A 5 6.98 -23.56 -5.21
CA ALA A 5 6.29 -22.80 -6.25
C ALA A 5 5.97 -21.38 -5.77
N PHE A 6 6.14 -20.39 -6.66
CA PHE A 6 5.83 -18.99 -6.37
C PHE A 6 5.20 -18.30 -7.59
N ARG A 7 4.50 -17.21 -7.30
CA ARG A 7 4.04 -16.24 -8.30
C ARG A 7 4.74 -14.90 -8.05
N LYS A 8 5.35 -14.32 -9.08
CA LYS A 8 5.77 -12.92 -9.02
C LYS A 8 4.55 -12.06 -9.28
N VAL A 9 4.21 -11.19 -8.33
CA VAL A 9 3.05 -10.30 -8.41
C VAL A 9 3.46 -8.86 -8.21
N GLU A 10 2.69 -7.91 -8.71
CA GLU A 10 2.91 -6.48 -8.47
C GLU A 10 1.61 -5.68 -8.47
N GLY A 11 1.63 -4.57 -7.74
CA GLY A 11 0.60 -3.54 -7.77
C GLY A 11 1.24 -2.16 -7.83
N LEU A 12 1.16 -1.53 -9.00
CA LEU A 12 1.77 -0.22 -9.30
C LEU A 12 3.29 -0.22 -9.10
N GLY A 13 3.98 -1.25 -9.58
CA GLY A 13 5.43 -1.37 -9.53
C GLY A 13 5.98 -1.97 -8.23
N ASN A 14 5.22 -1.91 -7.13
CA ASN A 14 5.59 -2.58 -5.88
C ASN A 14 5.37 -4.10 -6.02
N ASP A 15 6.47 -4.85 -6.05
CA ASP A 15 6.50 -6.22 -6.57
C ASP A 15 6.93 -7.26 -5.52
N PHE A 16 6.24 -8.40 -5.49
CA PHE A 16 6.38 -9.42 -4.44
C PHE A 16 6.55 -10.83 -4.98
N VAL A 17 7.21 -11.67 -4.19
CA VAL A 17 7.18 -13.13 -4.36
C VAL A 17 6.02 -13.68 -3.54
N LEU A 18 4.95 -14.14 -4.18
CA LEU A 18 3.76 -14.68 -3.53
C LEU A 18 3.82 -16.21 -3.44
N LEU A 19 3.58 -16.73 -2.25
CA LEU A 19 3.50 -18.15 -1.92
C LEU A 19 2.07 -18.50 -1.50
N ASP A 20 1.42 -19.36 -2.28
CA ASP A 20 0.07 -19.86 -1.99
C ASP A 20 0.16 -21.07 -1.05
N ARG A 21 -0.41 -20.93 0.14
CA ARG A 21 -0.38 -21.85 1.29
C ARG A 21 -1.76 -22.04 1.89
N ARG A 22 -2.83 -21.83 1.11
CA ARG A 22 -4.21 -21.98 1.59
C ARG A 22 -4.53 -23.39 2.11
N ASP A 23 -3.79 -24.40 1.63
CA ASP A 23 -3.93 -25.79 2.07
C ASP A 23 -2.98 -26.18 3.22
N ALA A 24 -2.17 -25.25 3.73
CA ALA A 24 -1.22 -25.50 4.82
C ALA A 24 -1.87 -25.35 6.20
N THR A 25 -1.30 -26.01 7.22
CA THR A 25 -1.72 -25.79 8.62
C THR A 25 -1.14 -24.49 9.17
N VAL A 26 -1.75 -23.96 10.23
CA VAL A 26 -1.28 -22.73 10.89
C VAL A 26 0.15 -22.90 11.41
N GLU A 27 0.48 -24.05 12.00
CA GLU A 27 1.82 -24.35 12.52
C GLU A 27 2.87 -24.37 11.41
N ALA A 28 2.53 -24.94 10.24
CA ALA A 28 3.41 -24.96 9.08
C ALA A 28 3.69 -23.54 8.56
N ILE A 29 2.67 -22.68 8.55
CA ILE A 29 2.81 -21.28 8.14
C ILE A 29 3.70 -20.52 9.12
N GLU A 30 3.53 -20.69 10.43
CA GLU A 30 4.37 -20.01 11.42
C GLU A 30 5.85 -20.39 11.30
N GLN A 31 6.12 -21.67 11.02
CA GLN A 31 7.48 -22.13 10.73
C GLN A 31 8.03 -21.51 9.44
N GLU A 32 7.26 -21.57 8.36
CA GLU A 32 7.66 -21.05 7.06
C GLU A 32 7.90 -19.53 7.10
N LEU A 33 7.09 -18.77 7.86
CA LEU A 33 7.30 -17.34 8.08
C LEU A 33 8.67 -17.05 8.71
N ARG A 34 9.09 -17.82 9.73
CA ARG A 34 10.40 -17.64 10.36
C ARG A 34 11.54 -17.91 9.39
N GLU A 35 11.43 -19.00 8.62
CA GLU A 35 12.44 -19.38 7.63
C GLU A 35 12.52 -18.38 6.48
N LEU A 36 11.39 -17.91 5.98
CA LEU A 36 11.32 -16.93 4.90
C LEU A 36 11.81 -15.55 5.36
N SER A 37 11.52 -15.11 6.59
CA SER A 37 12.10 -13.87 7.12
C SER A 37 13.62 -13.89 7.11
N ALA A 38 14.25 -15.01 7.49
CA ALA A 38 15.71 -15.15 7.44
C ALA A 38 16.26 -15.18 6.00
N ARG A 39 15.46 -15.66 5.03
CA ARG A 39 15.85 -15.83 3.63
C ARG A 39 15.44 -14.66 2.73
N ALA A 40 14.59 -13.75 3.19
CA ALA A 40 14.03 -12.68 2.37
C ALA A 40 15.11 -11.84 1.69
N PRO A 41 16.23 -11.44 2.33
CA PRO A 41 17.29 -10.69 1.64
C PRO A 41 17.90 -11.43 0.45
N MET A 42 17.97 -12.76 0.50
CA MET A 42 18.47 -13.59 -0.60
C MET A 42 17.42 -13.74 -1.70
N ILE A 43 16.18 -14.07 -1.34
CA ILE A 43 15.08 -14.31 -2.27
C ILE A 43 14.72 -13.03 -3.03
N CYS A 44 14.61 -11.93 -2.31
CA CYS A 44 14.24 -10.61 -2.83
C CYS A 44 15.43 -9.87 -3.50
N ASN A 45 16.64 -10.41 -3.45
CA ASN A 45 17.78 -9.82 -4.14
C ASN A 45 17.52 -9.79 -5.66
N ARG A 46 17.48 -8.60 -6.28
CA ARG A 46 17.18 -8.44 -7.71
C ARG A 46 18.29 -8.94 -8.65
N ARG A 47 19.50 -9.18 -8.16
CA ARG A 47 20.64 -9.66 -8.97
C ARG A 47 20.88 -11.16 -8.84
N THR A 48 20.72 -11.70 -7.63
CA THR A 48 21.09 -13.09 -7.32
C THR A 48 19.91 -13.94 -6.86
N GLY A 49 18.73 -13.34 -6.67
CA GLY A 49 17.50 -14.02 -6.28
C GLY A 49 16.41 -13.86 -7.34
N ILE A 50 15.16 -13.98 -6.91
CA ILE A 50 13.99 -13.72 -7.77
C ILE A 50 13.84 -12.21 -7.98
N GLY A 51 14.17 -11.41 -6.97
CA GLY A 51 13.94 -9.98 -6.93
C GLY A 51 12.54 -9.64 -6.43
N GLY A 52 12.41 -8.60 -5.60
CA GLY A 52 11.14 -8.04 -5.15
C GLY A 52 11.31 -7.15 -3.93
N ASP A 53 10.28 -6.38 -3.59
CA ASP A 53 10.24 -5.55 -2.39
C ASP A 53 9.89 -6.38 -1.14
N GLY A 54 9.33 -7.58 -1.33
CA GLY A 54 9.02 -8.50 -0.26
C GLY A 54 8.47 -9.86 -0.72
N ILE A 55 8.09 -10.67 0.26
CA ILE A 55 7.42 -11.95 0.11
C ILE A 55 6.02 -11.84 0.70
N LEU A 56 5.03 -12.38 -0.01
CA LEU A 56 3.65 -12.50 0.46
C LEU A 56 3.32 -13.96 0.68
N LEU A 57 2.73 -14.29 1.82
CA LEU A 57 2.11 -15.60 2.02
C LEU A 57 0.60 -15.45 2.03
N LEU A 58 -0.07 -16.28 1.26
CA LEU A 58 -1.52 -16.42 1.21
C LEU A 58 -1.89 -17.75 1.85
N GLY A 59 -2.48 -17.74 3.04
CA GLY A 59 -2.87 -18.96 3.76
C GLY A 59 -4.37 -19.05 4.08
N PRO A 60 -4.79 -20.08 4.82
CA PRO A 60 -6.18 -20.25 5.25
C PRO A 60 -6.59 -19.08 6.15
N PRO A 61 -7.88 -18.75 6.22
CA PRO A 61 -8.37 -17.66 7.07
C PRO A 61 -8.15 -17.97 8.56
N ARG A 62 -7.93 -16.92 9.38
CA ARG A 62 -7.86 -17.03 10.84
C ARG A 62 -9.26 -17.15 11.45
N ASP A 63 -10.22 -16.47 10.83
CA ASP A 63 -11.64 -16.54 11.19
C ASP A 63 -12.42 -17.36 10.12
N PRO A 64 -13.22 -18.37 10.49
CA PRO A 64 -14.03 -19.14 9.55
C PRO A 64 -15.01 -18.31 8.69
N ALA A 65 -15.35 -17.09 9.09
CA ALA A 65 -16.17 -16.16 8.31
C ALA A 65 -15.38 -15.40 7.22
N HIS A 66 -14.05 -15.48 7.23
CA HIS A 66 -13.16 -14.83 6.27
C HIS A 66 -12.70 -15.80 5.19
N HIS A 67 -11.97 -15.30 4.19
CA HIS A 67 -11.66 -16.07 2.97
C HIS A 67 -10.19 -16.52 2.90
N ALA A 68 -9.28 -15.75 3.49
CA ALA A 68 -7.85 -15.98 3.41
C ALA A 68 -7.11 -15.16 4.48
N THR A 69 -5.85 -15.51 4.73
CA THR A 69 -4.92 -14.68 5.49
C THR A 69 -3.74 -14.25 4.62
N MET A 70 -3.35 -12.99 4.75
CA MET A 70 -2.13 -12.44 4.19
C MET A 70 -1.08 -12.23 5.28
N TRP A 71 0.15 -12.63 4.98
CA TRP A 71 1.34 -12.17 5.69
C TRP A 71 2.31 -11.50 4.73
N VAL A 72 3.03 -10.50 5.24
CA VAL A 72 4.03 -9.73 4.49
C VAL A 72 5.38 -9.88 5.17
N ILE A 73 6.42 -10.09 4.36
CA ILE A 73 7.82 -10.04 4.78
C ILE A 73 8.53 -9.08 3.83
N ASN A 74 9.11 -8.01 4.35
CA ASN A 74 9.91 -7.07 3.54
C ASN A 74 11.19 -7.72 3.06
N PHE A 75 11.85 -7.11 2.07
CA PHE A 75 13.13 -7.61 1.54
C PHE A 75 14.22 -7.78 2.61
N ASP A 76 14.17 -7.03 3.71
CA ASP A 76 15.11 -7.11 4.83
C ASP A 76 14.75 -8.19 5.87
N GLY A 77 13.64 -8.88 5.69
CA GLY A 77 13.12 -9.91 6.59
C GLY A 77 12.16 -9.40 7.67
N SER A 78 11.99 -8.08 7.80
CA SER A 78 11.03 -7.49 8.74
C SER A 78 9.58 -7.79 8.33
N ARG A 79 8.67 -7.77 9.29
CA ARG A 79 7.25 -8.10 9.09
C ARG A 79 6.38 -6.88 9.39
N PRO A 80 5.98 -6.10 8.38
CA PRO A 80 5.01 -5.04 8.59
C PRO A 80 3.61 -5.64 8.82
N GLU A 81 2.73 -4.90 9.49
CA GLU A 81 1.39 -5.39 9.79
C GLU A 81 0.49 -5.44 8.54
N MET A 82 0.77 -4.59 7.55
CA MET A 82 -0.04 -4.48 6.33
C MET A 82 0.75 -3.91 5.15
N CYS A 83 0.35 -4.28 3.93
CA CYS A 83 0.79 -3.68 2.69
C CYS A 83 -0.40 -3.61 1.72
N GLY A 84 -0.85 -2.39 1.37
CA GLY A 84 -2.03 -2.20 0.52
C GLY A 84 -1.83 -2.76 -0.90
N ASN A 85 -0.64 -2.61 -1.49
CA ASN A 85 -0.32 -3.15 -2.81
C ASN A 85 -0.27 -4.68 -2.79
N GLY A 86 0.37 -5.26 -1.76
CA GLY A 86 0.40 -6.70 -1.55
C GLY A 86 -0.98 -7.30 -1.32
N LEU A 87 -1.85 -6.61 -0.58
CA LEU A 87 -3.22 -7.03 -0.33
C LEU A 87 -4.06 -7.11 -1.61
N ARG A 88 -3.92 -6.14 -2.53
CA ARG A 88 -4.57 -6.23 -3.85
C ARG A 88 -4.12 -7.49 -4.61
N CYS A 89 -2.82 -7.79 -4.58
CA CYS A 89 -2.27 -8.99 -5.22
C CYS A 89 -2.82 -10.28 -4.60
N VAL A 90 -2.84 -10.37 -3.26
CA VAL A 90 -3.37 -11.54 -2.56
C VAL A 90 -4.86 -11.72 -2.81
N ALA A 91 -5.65 -10.65 -2.76
CA ALA A 91 -7.08 -10.69 -3.03
C ALA A 91 -7.38 -11.16 -4.45
N LEU A 92 -6.61 -10.72 -5.46
CA LEU A 92 -6.74 -11.20 -6.84
C LEU A 92 -6.54 -12.73 -6.93
N ILE A 93 -5.49 -13.25 -6.31
CA ILE A 93 -5.19 -14.69 -6.31
C ILE A 93 -6.24 -15.50 -5.52
N ALA A 94 -6.74 -14.94 -4.42
CA ALA A 94 -7.74 -15.59 -3.59
C ALA A 94 -9.10 -15.68 -4.30
N ALA A 95 -9.50 -14.62 -5.02
CA ALA A 95 -10.79 -14.52 -5.71
C ALA A 95 -10.87 -15.33 -7.02
N GLY A 96 -9.82 -15.25 -7.85
CA GLY A 96 -9.88 -15.72 -9.23
C GLY A 96 -10.66 -14.80 -10.17
N VAL A 97 -11.08 -15.33 -11.32
CA VAL A 97 -11.78 -14.56 -12.38
C VAL A 97 -13.22 -14.23 -11.96
N GLY A 98 -13.68 -13.04 -12.34
CA GLY A 98 -15.03 -12.55 -12.06
C GLY A 98 -15.04 -11.39 -11.08
N GLN A 99 -16.22 -11.11 -10.53
CA GLN A 99 -16.42 -10.09 -9.51
C GLN A 99 -16.73 -10.75 -8.18
N HIS A 100 -15.86 -10.55 -7.19
CA HIS A 100 -15.95 -11.19 -5.89
C HIS A 100 -15.77 -10.17 -4.79
N THR A 101 -16.42 -10.42 -3.66
CA THR A 101 -16.13 -9.73 -2.41
C THR A 101 -15.54 -10.75 -1.45
N LEU A 102 -14.40 -10.43 -0.85
CA LEU A 102 -13.77 -11.27 0.15
C LEU A 102 -13.27 -10.44 1.34
N VAL A 103 -13.02 -11.13 2.43
CA VAL A 103 -12.36 -10.56 3.61
C VAL A 103 -11.04 -11.30 3.79
N VAL A 104 -9.94 -10.56 3.81
CA VAL A 104 -8.59 -11.09 4.03
C VAL A 104 -8.13 -10.69 5.42
N ASP A 105 -7.73 -11.66 6.22
CA ASP A 105 -7.06 -11.43 7.49
C ASP A 105 -5.66 -10.86 7.27
N THR A 106 -5.30 -9.81 8.01
CA THR A 106 -3.95 -9.25 8.03
C THR A 106 -3.49 -9.06 9.47
N ASP A 107 -2.21 -8.78 9.68
CA ASP A 107 -1.68 -8.45 11.02
C ASP A 107 -2.22 -7.10 11.53
N ALA A 108 -2.75 -6.23 10.65
CA ALA A 108 -3.49 -5.00 10.98
C ALA A 108 -5.03 -5.20 11.10
N GLY A 109 -5.49 -6.44 11.17
CA GLY A 109 -6.90 -6.82 11.20
C GLY A 109 -7.50 -7.15 9.83
N PRO A 110 -8.77 -7.58 9.78
CA PRO A 110 -9.40 -7.98 8.53
C PRO A 110 -9.64 -6.80 7.59
N ARG A 111 -9.55 -7.07 6.29
CA ARG A 111 -9.77 -6.08 5.22
C ARG A 111 -10.73 -6.62 4.17
N ARG A 112 -11.80 -5.86 3.93
CA ARG A 112 -12.76 -6.16 2.86
C ARG A 112 -12.15 -5.74 1.53
N CYS A 113 -12.16 -6.67 0.57
CA CYS A 113 -11.68 -6.44 -0.79
C CYS A 113 -12.78 -6.76 -1.79
N THR A 114 -12.99 -5.88 -2.76
CA THR A 114 -13.84 -6.14 -3.93
C THR A 114 -12.93 -6.31 -5.14
N VAL A 115 -12.89 -7.51 -5.70
CA VAL A 115 -12.07 -7.87 -6.85
C VAL A 115 -12.92 -7.87 -8.10
N THR A 116 -12.41 -7.28 -9.18
CA THR A 116 -12.95 -7.40 -10.54
C THR A 116 -11.82 -7.83 -11.46
N ALA A 117 -11.85 -9.08 -11.90
CA ALA A 117 -10.81 -9.66 -12.74
C ALA A 117 -11.41 -10.28 -14.01
N ASP A 118 -10.85 -9.92 -15.17
CA ASP A 118 -11.20 -10.49 -16.47
C ASP A 118 -10.37 -11.74 -16.79
N ARG A 119 -9.20 -11.87 -16.16
CA ARG A 119 -8.27 -12.99 -16.33
C ARG A 119 -7.58 -13.34 -15.00
N PRO A 120 -7.07 -14.57 -14.83
CA PRO A 120 -6.47 -14.99 -13.57
C PRO A 120 -5.23 -14.17 -13.15
N THR A 121 -4.58 -13.51 -14.11
CA THR A 121 -3.30 -12.83 -13.92
C THR A 121 -3.41 -11.31 -13.80
N HIS A 122 -4.61 -10.75 -13.84
CA HIS A 122 -4.81 -9.30 -13.80
C HIS A 122 -6.22 -8.94 -13.34
N GLY A 123 -6.33 -7.90 -12.52
CA GLY A 123 -7.61 -7.36 -12.13
C GLY A 123 -7.49 -6.06 -11.36
N GLU A 124 -8.64 -5.45 -11.10
CA GLU A 124 -8.79 -4.28 -10.27
C GLU A 124 -9.31 -4.69 -8.90
N VAL A 125 -8.68 -4.18 -7.85
CA VAL A 125 -9.03 -4.52 -6.48
C VAL A 125 -9.26 -3.26 -5.68
N GLU A 126 -10.50 -3.11 -5.19
CA GLU A 126 -10.87 -2.12 -4.19
C GLU A 126 -10.65 -2.71 -2.80
N VAL A 127 -10.00 -1.95 -1.93
CA VAL A 127 -9.70 -2.30 -0.55
C VAL A 127 -10.34 -1.26 0.37
N ASP A 128 -11.01 -1.72 1.42
CA ASP A 128 -11.40 -0.88 2.55
C ASP A 128 -10.16 -0.59 3.40
N MET A 129 -9.70 0.66 3.37
CA MET A 129 -8.48 1.11 4.06
C MET A 129 -8.77 1.58 5.50
N GLY A 130 -10.03 1.51 5.94
CA GLY A 130 -10.45 2.08 7.22
C GLY A 130 -10.58 3.60 7.19
N PRO A 131 -11.04 4.22 8.29
CA PRO A 131 -11.31 5.63 8.35
C PRO A 131 -10.02 6.46 8.30
N GLY A 132 -10.00 7.48 7.43
CA GLY A 132 -8.93 8.47 7.37
C GLY A 132 -9.17 9.60 8.34
N ARG A 133 -8.32 9.75 9.36
CA ARG A 133 -8.50 10.74 10.43
C ARG A 133 -7.55 11.91 10.26
N SER A 134 -8.09 13.07 9.92
CA SER A 134 -7.30 14.31 10.01
C SER A 134 -7.01 14.65 11.47
N GLN A 135 -5.77 15.05 11.71
CA GLN A 135 -5.24 15.50 12.99
C GLN A 135 -4.96 17.01 12.97
N GLY A 136 -5.45 17.71 11.93
CA GLY A 136 -5.30 19.14 11.74
C GLY A 136 -3.95 19.56 11.13
N GLU A 137 -3.89 20.85 10.80
CA GLU A 137 -2.74 21.46 10.13
C GLU A 137 -1.58 21.72 11.09
N CYS A 138 -0.36 21.63 10.56
CA CYS A 138 0.87 22.03 11.23
C CYS A 138 1.84 22.71 10.24
N SER A 139 2.82 23.44 10.78
CA SER A 139 3.81 24.16 9.97
C SER A 139 5.20 24.01 10.60
N PRO A 140 5.84 22.83 10.49
CA PRO A 140 7.21 22.64 10.98
C PRO A 140 8.18 23.59 10.29
N ALA A 141 9.24 23.98 10.98
CA ALA A 141 10.27 24.85 10.41
C ALA A 141 10.91 24.22 9.15
N ALA A 142 11.05 22.89 9.14
CA ALA A 142 11.53 22.12 7.99
C ALA A 142 10.62 22.24 6.75
N ALA A 143 9.33 22.57 6.90
CA ALA A 143 8.42 22.80 5.79
C ALA A 143 8.64 24.13 5.06
N LYS A 144 9.55 24.98 5.56
CA LYS A 144 9.89 26.30 4.98
C LYS A 144 8.65 27.18 4.73
N GLY A 145 7.76 27.23 5.73
CA GLY A 145 6.54 28.03 5.70
C GLY A 145 5.34 27.37 5.03
N ARG A 146 5.47 26.11 4.56
CA ARG A 146 4.35 25.37 3.97
C ARG A 146 3.46 24.76 5.05
N PRO A 147 2.13 24.92 4.95
CA PRO A 147 1.21 24.17 5.79
C PRO A 147 1.19 22.70 5.37
N LEU A 148 1.11 21.82 6.37
CA LEU A 148 0.96 20.38 6.22
C LEU A 148 -0.32 19.94 6.95
N GLU A 149 -1.24 19.29 6.24
CA GLU A 149 -2.36 18.62 6.87
C GLU A 149 -1.90 17.26 7.39
N ARG A 150 -2.04 17.01 8.69
CA ARG A 150 -1.72 15.72 9.27
C ARG A 150 -2.91 14.79 9.13
N VAL A 151 -2.68 13.59 8.61
CA VAL A 151 -3.72 12.57 8.44
C VAL A 151 -3.18 11.23 8.95
N SER A 152 -4.03 10.46 9.62
CA SER A 152 -3.74 9.08 9.98
C SER A 152 -4.64 8.13 9.18
N MET A 153 -4.02 7.15 8.53
CA MET A 153 -4.67 5.97 7.95
C MET A 153 -4.42 4.71 8.80
N GLY A 154 -4.04 4.90 10.07
CA GLY A 154 -3.41 3.90 10.94
C GLY A 154 -1.91 4.14 11.11
N ASN A 155 -1.26 4.72 10.11
CA ASN A 155 0.11 5.25 10.14
C ASN A 155 0.10 6.78 9.87
N PRO A 156 1.13 7.53 10.31
CA PRO A 156 1.17 8.99 10.18
C PRO A 156 1.52 9.48 8.77
N HIS A 157 0.81 10.51 8.31
CA HIS A 157 0.99 11.21 7.03
C HIS A 157 0.97 12.73 7.23
N ALA A 158 1.74 13.44 6.43
CA ALA A 158 1.84 14.90 6.43
C ALA A 158 1.76 15.41 4.98
N VAL A 159 0.57 15.91 4.62
CA VAL A 159 0.22 16.24 3.24
C VAL A 159 0.36 17.74 3.00
N SER A 160 1.18 18.11 2.02
CA SER A 160 1.29 19.48 1.51
C SER A 160 0.65 19.58 0.13
N ILE A 161 -0.27 20.53 -0.03
CA ILE A 161 -0.82 20.88 -1.35
C ILE A 161 0.10 21.92 -1.98
N THR A 162 0.62 21.60 -3.17
CA THR A 162 1.58 22.42 -3.90
C THR A 162 0.89 23.42 -4.80
N ASP A 163 1.50 24.59 -5.01
CA ASP A 163 1.03 25.53 -6.03
C ASP A 163 1.35 25.04 -7.46
N VAL A 164 0.70 25.65 -8.47
CA VAL A 164 0.85 25.27 -9.88
C VAL A 164 2.27 25.37 -10.42
N TYR A 165 3.12 26.19 -9.81
CA TYR A 165 4.51 26.41 -10.20
C TYR A 165 5.50 25.47 -9.51
N GLU A 166 5.04 24.64 -8.57
CA GLU A 166 5.91 23.87 -7.69
C GLU A 166 5.88 22.39 -8.01
N ASP A 167 7.03 21.81 -8.34
CA ASP A 167 7.11 20.39 -8.65
C ASP A 167 7.01 19.51 -7.38
N PRO A 168 5.98 18.65 -7.26
CA PRO A 168 5.84 17.76 -6.10
C PRO A 168 7.04 16.81 -5.92
N GLU A 169 7.68 16.35 -6.98
CA GLU A 169 8.87 15.48 -6.88
C GLU A 169 10.02 16.23 -6.23
N VAL A 170 10.29 17.44 -6.71
CA VAL A 170 11.40 18.28 -6.22
C VAL A 170 11.19 18.60 -4.74
N LEU A 171 9.95 18.88 -4.34
CA LEU A 171 9.61 19.11 -2.93
C LEU A 171 9.78 17.84 -2.09
N ALA A 172 9.28 16.70 -2.55
CA ALA A 172 9.43 15.43 -1.85
C ALA A 172 10.91 15.08 -1.62
N ARG A 173 11.76 15.22 -2.64
CA ARG A 173 13.20 14.94 -2.52
C ARG A 173 13.93 15.95 -1.63
N SER A 174 13.55 17.22 -1.66
CA SER A 174 14.28 18.29 -0.96
C SER A 174 13.84 18.49 0.49
N LEU A 175 12.57 18.25 0.82
CA LEU A 175 12.00 18.49 2.15
C LEU A 175 11.65 17.20 2.89
N GLY A 176 11.33 16.13 2.16
CA GLY A 176 10.96 14.83 2.71
C GLY A 176 11.87 14.31 3.84
N PRO A 177 13.21 14.23 3.66
CA PRO A 177 14.10 13.69 4.67
C PRO A 177 14.07 14.47 6.01
N SER A 178 13.93 15.79 5.94
CA SER A 178 13.86 16.64 7.14
C SER A 178 12.48 16.62 7.78
N LEU A 179 11.42 16.53 6.99
CA LEU A 179 10.04 16.47 7.48
C LEU A 179 9.70 15.12 8.10
N GLU A 180 10.19 14.03 7.50
CA GLU A 180 10.06 12.67 8.02
C GLU A 180 10.51 12.59 9.49
N ARG A 181 11.58 13.32 9.85
CA ARG A 181 12.22 13.26 11.17
C ARG A 181 12.01 14.53 12.00
N ASP A 182 11.09 15.39 11.58
CA ASP A 182 10.81 16.63 12.32
C ASP A 182 10.32 16.28 13.74
N PRO A 183 10.74 17.01 14.80
CA PRO A 183 10.31 16.75 16.17
C PRO A 183 8.78 16.77 16.40
N LEU A 184 8.00 17.39 15.50
CA LEU A 184 6.54 17.29 15.51
C LEU A 184 6.00 15.87 15.22
N PHE A 185 6.84 14.98 14.67
CA PHE A 185 6.53 13.59 14.36
C PHE A 185 7.51 12.66 15.11
N PRO A 186 7.29 12.37 16.41
CA PRO A 186 8.23 11.60 17.22
C PRO A 186 8.52 10.18 16.70
N GLU A 187 7.53 9.58 16.04
CA GLU A 187 7.64 8.25 15.41
C GLU A 187 8.01 8.34 13.92
N GLY A 188 8.35 9.54 13.44
CA GLY A 188 8.45 9.91 12.04
C GLY A 188 7.10 9.92 11.31
N THR A 189 7.08 10.45 10.09
CA THR A 189 5.88 10.51 9.24
C THR A 189 6.19 10.24 7.77
N ASN A 190 5.21 9.72 7.04
CA ASN A 190 5.20 9.83 5.59
C ASN A 190 4.90 11.28 5.21
N VAL A 191 5.50 11.76 4.13
CA VAL A 191 5.35 13.15 3.69
C VAL A 191 4.92 13.16 2.23
N GLU A 192 3.74 13.72 1.99
CA GLU A 192 3.10 13.77 0.69
C GLU A 192 3.13 15.19 0.14
N PHE A 193 3.52 15.33 -1.12
CA PHE A 193 3.36 16.56 -1.89
C PHE A 193 2.39 16.29 -3.02
N VAL A 194 1.28 17.02 -3.04
CA VAL A 194 0.20 16.81 -3.99
C VAL A 194 -0.10 18.07 -4.78
N ARG A 195 -0.24 17.92 -6.09
CA ARG A 195 -0.82 18.93 -6.97
C ARG A 195 -2.24 18.51 -7.36
N VAL A 196 -3.21 19.36 -7.08
CA VAL A 196 -4.58 19.20 -7.61
C VAL A 196 -4.57 19.67 -9.07
N GLN A 197 -4.93 18.78 -9.99
CA GLN A 197 -4.97 19.06 -11.42
C GLN A 197 -6.28 19.76 -11.82
N PRO A 198 -6.34 20.45 -12.98
CA PRO A 198 -7.54 21.14 -13.44
C PRO A 198 -8.78 20.23 -13.61
N ASP A 199 -8.58 18.94 -13.85
CA ASP A 199 -9.64 17.93 -13.98
C ASP A 199 -10.06 17.32 -12.62
N GLY A 200 -9.47 17.77 -11.51
CA GLY A 200 -9.73 17.28 -10.17
C GLY A 200 -8.91 16.05 -9.76
N SER A 201 -8.10 15.47 -10.67
CA SER A 201 -7.16 14.40 -10.31
C SER A 201 -5.98 14.92 -9.49
N LEU A 202 -5.29 14.02 -8.78
CA LEU A 202 -4.20 14.38 -7.87
C LEU A 202 -2.88 13.82 -8.40
N LEU A 203 -1.90 14.68 -8.64
CA LEU A 203 -0.52 14.24 -8.91
C LEU A 203 0.25 14.21 -7.59
N LEU A 204 0.71 13.04 -7.18
CA LEU A 204 1.25 12.78 -5.86
C LEU A 204 2.67 12.24 -5.92
N TRP A 205 3.54 12.82 -5.09
CA TRP A 205 4.85 12.26 -4.74
C TRP A 205 4.97 12.09 -3.24
N VAL A 206 5.59 10.98 -2.82
CA VAL A 206 5.67 10.59 -1.42
C VAL A 206 7.12 10.35 -1.03
N TRP A 207 7.51 10.91 0.12
CA TRP A 207 8.66 10.46 0.89
C TRP A 207 8.15 9.57 2.03
N GLU A 208 8.32 8.27 1.89
CA GLU A 208 7.87 7.28 2.87
C GLU A 208 8.84 7.15 4.03
N ARG A 209 8.27 7.05 5.24
CA ARG A 209 9.01 6.88 6.48
C ARG A 209 9.86 5.62 6.43
N GLY A 210 11.18 5.76 6.59
CA GLY A 210 12.14 4.67 6.57
C GLY A 210 12.50 4.14 5.18
N CYS A 211 11.84 4.61 4.12
CA CYS A 211 12.04 4.13 2.75
C CYS A 211 12.57 5.22 1.81
N GLY A 212 12.17 6.48 1.99
CA GLY A 212 12.47 7.57 1.08
C GLY A 212 11.46 7.65 -0.07
N ILE A 213 11.89 8.06 -1.26
CA ILE A 213 11.02 8.17 -2.42
C ILE A 213 10.58 6.78 -2.90
N THR A 214 9.27 6.59 -3.05
CA THR A 214 8.65 5.36 -3.54
C THR A 214 7.75 5.63 -4.74
N ASP A 215 7.59 4.61 -5.59
CA ASP A 215 6.75 4.72 -6.78
C ASP A 215 5.25 4.64 -6.46
N ALA A 216 4.87 3.99 -5.35
CA ALA A 216 3.48 3.89 -4.94
C ALA A 216 3.32 3.70 -3.43
N CYS A 217 2.53 4.57 -2.79
CA CYS A 217 2.12 4.45 -1.38
C CYS A 217 0.59 4.47 -1.27
N GLY A 218 -0.03 3.33 -0.94
CA GLY A 218 -1.49 3.22 -0.87
C GLY A 218 -2.11 4.06 0.25
N THR A 219 -1.54 4.00 1.46
CA THR A 219 -1.99 4.83 2.60
C THR A 219 -1.71 6.31 2.36
N GLY A 220 -0.58 6.66 1.72
CA GLY A 220 -0.26 8.03 1.32
C GLY A 220 -1.25 8.61 0.30
N ALA A 221 -1.67 7.82 -0.69
CA ALA A 221 -2.73 8.20 -1.62
C ALA A 221 -4.08 8.44 -0.91
N CYS A 222 -4.44 7.57 0.03
CA CYS A 222 -5.66 7.73 0.84
C CYS A 222 -5.60 8.98 1.72
N ALA A 223 -4.50 9.18 2.45
CA ALA A 223 -4.27 10.34 3.30
C ALA A 223 -4.33 11.65 2.50
N THR A 224 -3.73 11.65 1.30
CA THR A 224 -3.76 12.77 0.38
C THR A 224 -5.19 13.10 -0.05
N ALA A 225 -5.97 12.10 -0.48
CA ALA A 225 -7.35 12.33 -0.88
C ALA A 225 -8.20 12.88 0.29
N VAL A 226 -7.99 12.38 1.51
CA VAL A 226 -8.66 12.89 2.72
C VAL A 226 -8.29 14.36 3.00
N ALA A 227 -7.02 14.72 2.91
CA ALA A 227 -6.55 16.09 3.11
C ALA A 227 -7.12 17.06 2.07
N VAL A 228 -7.14 16.66 0.79
CA VAL A 228 -7.67 17.45 -0.32
C VAL A 228 -9.20 17.60 -0.22
N ALA A 229 -9.91 16.51 0.09
CA ALA A 229 -11.37 16.53 0.29
C ALA A 229 -11.79 17.44 1.46
N ARG A 230 -11.06 17.41 2.59
CA ARG A 230 -11.30 18.32 3.73
C ARG A 230 -11.15 19.80 3.37
N ARG A 231 -10.28 20.14 2.42
CA ARG A 231 -10.12 21.50 1.92
C ARG A 231 -11.15 21.88 0.84
N GLY A 232 -12.10 21.00 0.53
CA GLY A 232 -13.11 21.22 -0.51
C GLY A 232 -12.54 21.22 -1.93
N LEU A 233 -11.35 20.64 -2.12
CA LEU A 233 -10.63 20.62 -3.40
C LEU A 233 -10.84 19.31 -4.17
N ALA A 234 -11.47 18.32 -3.55
CA ALA A 234 -11.89 17.07 -4.17
C ALA A 234 -13.25 16.65 -3.59
N PRO A 235 -14.10 15.96 -4.36
CA PRO A 235 -15.40 15.50 -3.89
C PRO A 235 -15.27 14.33 -2.89
N THR A 236 -16.28 14.18 -2.04
CA THR A 236 -16.51 12.95 -1.27
C THR A 236 -17.41 11.98 -2.04
N ASP A 237 -17.46 10.72 -1.61
CA ASP A 237 -18.33 9.64 -2.10
C ASP A 237 -18.18 9.27 -3.58
N THR A 238 -17.24 9.90 -4.28
CA THR A 238 -16.93 9.66 -5.69
C THR A 238 -15.44 9.35 -5.87
N PRO A 239 -15.07 8.52 -6.86
CA PRO A 239 -13.67 8.20 -7.12
C PRO A 239 -12.87 9.43 -7.55
N VAL A 240 -11.71 9.62 -6.93
CA VAL A 240 -10.69 10.60 -7.31
C VAL A 240 -9.44 9.84 -7.76
N ALA A 241 -8.98 10.13 -8.98
CA ALA A 241 -7.75 9.56 -9.50
C ALA A 241 -6.53 10.20 -8.81
N VAL A 242 -5.66 9.36 -8.26
CA VAL A 242 -4.38 9.74 -7.66
C VAL A 242 -3.27 9.12 -8.50
N HIS A 243 -2.52 9.95 -9.20
CA HIS A 243 -1.38 9.57 -10.04
C HIS A 243 -0.10 9.61 -9.21
N LEU A 244 0.51 8.45 -9.03
CA LEU A 244 1.82 8.24 -8.43
C LEU A 244 2.82 7.83 -9.52
N PRO A 245 4.15 7.85 -9.26
CA PRO A 245 5.14 7.43 -10.26
C PRO A 245 4.90 6.01 -10.80
N GLY A 246 4.43 5.08 -9.96
CA GLY A 246 4.14 3.68 -10.30
C GLY A 246 2.80 3.46 -11.00
N GLY A 247 1.96 4.50 -11.11
CA GLY A 247 0.68 4.48 -11.81
C GLY A 247 -0.46 5.09 -10.99
N THR A 248 -1.70 4.70 -11.28
CA THR A 248 -2.89 5.40 -10.75
C THR A 248 -3.67 4.54 -9.78
N LEU A 249 -4.10 5.15 -8.67
CA LEU A 249 -5.11 4.63 -7.75
C LEU A 249 -6.38 5.45 -7.86
N GLU A 250 -7.53 4.83 -7.66
CA GLU A 250 -8.80 5.51 -7.48
C GLU A 250 -9.16 5.50 -5.98
N ILE A 251 -9.33 6.67 -5.38
CA ILE A 251 -9.66 6.80 -3.96
C ILE A 251 -11.07 7.36 -3.81
N VAL A 252 -11.88 6.72 -2.98
CA VAL A 252 -13.19 7.24 -2.55
C VAL A 252 -13.12 7.58 -1.08
N VAL A 253 -13.19 8.87 -0.77
CA VAL A 253 -13.31 9.37 0.61
C VAL A 253 -14.80 9.49 0.95
N PRO A 254 -15.32 8.77 1.94
CA PRO A 254 -16.73 8.88 2.31
C PRO A 254 -17.04 10.23 2.95
N SER A 255 -18.29 10.70 2.81
CA SER A 255 -18.77 11.89 3.54
C SER A 255 -18.94 11.65 5.04
N ASP A 256 -19.24 10.41 5.44
CA ASP A 256 -19.18 9.98 6.83
C ASP A 256 -17.71 9.73 7.24
N PRO A 257 -17.13 10.54 8.16
CA PRO A 257 -15.72 10.42 8.56
C PRO A 257 -15.41 9.13 9.33
N GLU A 258 -16.43 8.41 9.83
CA GLU A 258 -16.25 7.12 10.48
C GLU A 258 -16.28 5.95 9.49
N ALA A 259 -16.76 6.18 8.26
CA ALA A 259 -16.71 5.18 7.20
C ALA A 259 -15.30 5.04 6.62
N GLY A 260 -15.01 3.86 6.08
CA GLY A 260 -13.69 3.54 5.52
C GLY A 260 -13.42 4.23 4.19
N VAL A 261 -12.19 4.75 4.01
CA VAL A 261 -11.68 5.18 2.71
C VAL A 261 -11.51 3.95 1.83
N ARG A 262 -12.02 4.01 0.60
CA ARG A 262 -11.84 2.90 -0.36
C ARG A 262 -10.73 3.24 -1.33
N MET A 263 -9.81 2.31 -1.52
CA MET A 263 -8.70 2.44 -2.46
C MET A 263 -8.81 1.34 -3.50
N ARG A 264 -8.97 1.72 -4.77
CA ARG A 264 -9.00 0.81 -5.90
C ARG A 264 -7.77 0.97 -6.77
N GLY A 265 -7.22 -0.15 -7.22
CA GLY A 265 -6.12 -0.14 -8.17
C GLY A 265 -5.78 -1.51 -8.71
N PRO A 266 -4.84 -1.58 -9.67
CA PRO A 266 -4.53 -2.82 -10.35
C PRO A 266 -3.69 -3.75 -9.46
N ALA A 267 -3.79 -5.03 -9.77
CA ALA A 267 -2.88 -6.09 -9.35
C ALA A 267 -2.61 -7.02 -10.54
N ARG A 268 -1.37 -7.52 -10.64
CA ARG A 268 -0.94 -8.36 -11.76
C ARG A 268 -0.02 -9.49 -11.31
N VAL A 269 -0.17 -10.65 -11.93
CA VAL A 269 0.83 -11.73 -11.94
C VAL A 269 1.78 -11.48 -13.10
N VAL A 270 3.06 -11.31 -12.81
CA VAL A 270 4.11 -11.02 -13.80
C VAL A 270 4.64 -12.31 -14.41
N PHE A 271 5.01 -13.28 -13.56
CA PHE A 271 5.46 -14.61 -13.97
C PHE A 271 5.30 -15.60 -12.82
N GLU A 272 5.44 -16.89 -13.10
CA GLU A 272 5.43 -17.96 -12.10
C GLU A 272 6.74 -18.75 -12.20
N GLY A 273 7.12 -19.40 -11.10
CA GLY A 273 8.36 -20.16 -11.07
C GLY A 273 8.47 -21.10 -9.88
N THR A 274 9.63 -21.71 -9.75
CA THR A 274 9.97 -22.63 -8.66
C THR A 274 11.31 -22.23 -8.06
N LEU A 275 11.32 -21.92 -6.77
CA LEU A 275 12.51 -21.62 -5.99
C LEU A 275 13.11 -22.92 -5.47
N ILE A 276 14.44 -23.07 -5.60
CA ILE A 276 15.18 -24.16 -4.96
C ILE A 276 15.34 -23.77 -3.48
N ALA A 277 14.74 -24.57 -2.60
CA ALA A 277 14.65 -24.29 -1.18
C ALA A 277 15.91 -24.75 -0.44
#